data_AF-A0A1G6I9A9-F1
#
_entry.id   AF-A0A1G6I9A9-F1
#
_cell.length_a   1.000
_cell.length_b   1.000
_cell.length_c   1.000
_cell.angle_alpha   90.00
_cell.angle_beta   90.00
_cell.angle_gamma   90.00
#
_symmetry.space_group_name_H-M   'P 1'
#
loop_
_entity.id
_entity.type
_entity.pdbx_description
1 polymer ?
#
loop_
_entity_poly.entity_id
_entity_poly.type
_entity_poly.pdbx_seq_one_letter_code
_entity_poly.pdbx_strand_id
1 'polypeptide(L)'
;MLLSSSLSKLVFIVISGPDAVGSRGCCGDAQETKRTYASDGNAFAMDCNRCEEEAIMHAAYSGAHLCADHFRESVEKRVRRRVRRDDLVPHDVTPENPQTWVIGLSGGKDSVVLTKILHDTFAADPRIELVGLTIHEGIEGYRDKSLEACVDLTDDLGIRHEVVSYEEEFGVRMDDVVEDDPENMAACAYCGVFRRDLLSKYADELEADLLLTGHNLDDEAQSALMNFLEGDVEQMAKHFDASLGPLSERDEQDEFVPRAKPLRDVPEKEVALYAHVNDLPAHITECPHSSEAYRGEIQQLLYGLEENHPGTRHSILSGYEELAGILSDEFSGDDGADLQECVECGSTTTREVCRKCSLLESLV
;
A
#
# COMPACT_ATOMS: atom_id res chain seq x y z
N MET A 1 16.60 27.59 9.97
CA MET A 1 17.56 26.72 10.71
C MET A 1 16.98 26.12 12.00
N LEU A 2 15.67 25.85 12.07
CA LEU A 2 15.00 25.20 13.22
C LEU A 2 13.78 24.35 12.77
N LEU A 3 13.95 23.52 11.74
CA LEU A 3 12.90 22.59 11.27
C LEU A 3 13.35 21.10 11.21
N SER A 4 14.62 20.81 11.47
CA SER A 4 15.18 19.45 11.35
C SER A 4 14.87 18.54 12.55
N SER A 5 14.47 19.08 13.71
CA SER A 5 14.37 18.30 14.95
C SER A 5 13.05 17.53 15.15
N SER A 6 12.00 17.83 14.37
CA SER A 6 10.68 17.20 14.53
C SER A 6 10.51 15.95 13.66
N LEU A 7 11.07 15.94 12.45
CA LEU A 7 11.10 14.76 11.56
C LEU A 7 11.92 13.61 12.15
N SER A 8 13.07 13.94 12.77
CA SER A 8 13.92 12.93 13.43
C SER A 8 13.27 12.29 14.67
N LYS A 9 12.24 12.90 15.27
CA LYS A 9 11.50 12.31 16.40
C LYS A 9 10.36 11.38 15.95
N LEU A 10 9.67 11.70 14.85
CA LEU A 10 8.62 10.81 14.30
C LEU A 10 9.22 9.54 13.70
N VAL A 11 10.34 9.66 12.98
CA VAL A 11 11.10 8.51 12.45
C VAL A 11 11.57 7.58 13.58
N PHE A 12 11.97 8.13 14.72
CA PHE A 12 12.38 7.34 15.88
C PHE A 12 11.23 6.53 16.50
N ILE A 13 9.98 7.02 16.44
CA ILE A 13 8.80 6.34 16.98
C ILE A 13 8.40 5.15 16.10
N VAL A 14 8.55 5.25 14.78
CA VAL A 14 8.31 4.12 13.85
C VAL A 14 9.42 3.06 13.96
N ILE A 15 10.64 3.46 14.33
CA ILE A 15 11.80 2.56 14.50
C ILE A 15 11.83 1.89 15.88
N SER A 16 11.20 2.49 16.90
CA SER A 16 11.22 2.00 18.28
C SER A 16 9.82 1.53 18.68
N GLY A 17 9.60 0.20 18.72
CA GLY A 17 8.37 -0.36 19.28
C GLY A 17 8.12 0.10 20.73
N PRO A 18 6.88 0.06 21.23
CA PRO A 18 6.55 0.55 22.56
C PRO A 18 7.26 -0.27 23.64
N ASP A 19 8.03 0.41 24.49
CA ASP A 19 8.64 -0.16 25.68
C ASP A 19 7.60 -0.91 26.54
N ALA A 20 7.92 -2.16 26.86
CA ALA A 20 7.09 -3.11 27.57
C ALA A 20 6.51 -2.56 28.89
N VAL A 21 5.18 -2.46 28.97
CA VAL A 21 4.45 -2.30 30.23
C VAL A 21 4.12 -3.69 30.76
N GLY A 22 4.77 -4.06 31.87
CA GLY A 22 4.71 -5.40 32.45
C GLY A 22 3.32 -5.85 32.88
N SER A 23 2.95 -7.06 32.44
CA SER A 23 1.83 -7.82 32.98
C SER A 23 2.33 -8.80 34.06
N ARG A 24 1.73 -8.71 35.26
CA ARG A 24 1.96 -9.69 36.33
C ARG A 24 1.04 -10.88 36.15
N GLY A 25 1.64 -12.06 36.11
CA GLY A 25 1.18 -13.25 36.82
C GLY A 25 0.22 -14.17 36.07
N CYS A 26 0.72 -15.35 35.65
CA CYS A 26 0.34 -16.65 36.23
C CYS A 26 1.02 -17.78 35.43
N CYS A 27 2.06 -18.41 36.00
CA CYS A 27 2.27 -19.87 36.01
C CYS A 27 3.71 -20.22 36.44
N GLY A 28 3.80 -21.03 37.51
CA GLY A 28 4.67 -22.21 37.62
C GLY A 28 6.19 -22.04 37.55
N ASP A 29 6.82 -22.16 38.71
CA ASP A 29 8.23 -22.47 39.00
C ASP A 29 9.08 -23.01 37.83
N ALA A 30 10.02 -22.17 37.36
CA ALA A 30 11.26 -22.61 36.74
C ALA A 30 12.42 -21.75 37.27
N GLN A 31 13.45 -22.43 37.78
CA GLN A 31 14.55 -21.86 38.56
C GLN A 31 15.29 -20.74 37.81
N GLU A 32 15.28 -19.53 38.41
CA GLU A 32 16.10 -18.38 38.01
C GLU A 32 17.60 -18.71 38.09
N THR A 33 18.28 -18.77 36.95
CA THR A 33 19.71 -18.47 36.89
C THR A 33 19.86 -17.00 36.48
N LYS A 34 20.03 -16.13 37.48
CA LYS A 34 20.31 -14.70 37.26
C LYS A 34 21.65 -14.53 36.54
N ARG A 35 21.60 -14.28 35.23
CA ARG A 35 22.69 -13.61 34.50
C ARG A 35 22.63 -12.13 34.85
N THR A 36 23.62 -11.66 35.58
CA THR A 36 23.89 -10.23 35.75
C THR A 36 24.38 -9.67 34.42
N TYR A 37 23.52 -8.97 33.69
CA TYR A 37 23.97 -8.11 32.59
C TYR A 37 24.49 -6.81 33.19
N ALA A 38 25.80 -6.65 33.15
CA ALA A 38 26.45 -5.37 33.39
C ALA A 38 26.07 -4.42 32.25
N SER A 39 25.58 -3.26 32.65
CA SER A 39 25.31 -2.11 31.80
C SER A 39 26.63 -1.46 31.38
N ASP A 40 27.18 -1.86 30.24
CA ASP A 40 28.22 -1.08 29.56
C ASP A 40 27.64 -0.55 28.24
N GLY A 41 27.54 0.78 28.17
CA GLY A 41 26.99 1.51 27.05
C GLY A 41 27.89 1.46 25.82
N ASN A 42 27.75 0.39 25.05
CA ASN A 42 28.06 0.37 23.63
C ASN A 42 27.11 -0.63 22.97
N ALA A 43 26.00 -0.14 22.40
CA ALA A 43 25.22 -0.95 21.48
C ALA A 43 26.16 -1.28 20.31
N PHE A 44 26.57 -2.53 20.18
CA PHE A 44 27.42 -2.97 19.08
C PHE A 44 26.68 -2.65 17.79
N ALA A 45 27.05 -1.54 17.13
CA ALA A 45 26.68 -1.31 15.75
C ALA A 45 27.19 -2.50 14.96
N MET A 46 26.26 -3.32 14.47
CA MET A 46 26.61 -4.53 13.74
C MET A 46 26.96 -4.12 12.31
N ASP A 47 28.04 -4.68 11.78
CA ASP A 47 28.44 -4.45 10.39
C ASP A 47 27.42 -5.05 9.42
N CYS A 48 27.35 -4.49 8.22
CA CYS A 48 26.57 -5.07 7.14
C CYS A 48 27.04 -6.50 6.83
N ASN A 49 26.11 -7.43 6.58
CA ASN A 49 26.50 -8.79 6.20
C ASN A 49 27.14 -8.90 4.81
N ARG A 50 27.13 -7.83 4.01
CA ARG A 50 27.61 -7.82 2.62
C ARG A 50 28.85 -6.95 2.39
N CYS A 51 29.19 -6.05 3.30
CA CYS A 51 30.39 -5.20 3.23
C CYS A 51 30.84 -4.77 4.63
N GLU A 52 31.87 -3.94 4.69
CA GLU A 52 32.48 -3.45 5.94
C GLU A 52 31.80 -2.18 6.49
N GLU A 53 30.70 -1.72 5.88
CA GLU A 53 29.96 -0.54 6.31
C GLU A 53 28.99 -0.86 7.47
N GLU A 54 28.68 0.14 8.27
CA GLU A 54 27.73 0.02 9.40
C GLU A 54 26.31 -0.29 8.91
N ALA A 55 25.64 -1.24 9.57
CA ALA A 55 24.26 -1.56 9.24
C ALA A 55 23.29 -0.50 9.80
N ILE A 56 22.38 -0.03 8.95
CA ILE A 56 21.31 0.90 9.34
C ILE A 56 20.02 0.18 9.74
N MET A 57 19.94 -1.13 9.48
CA MET A 57 18.78 -1.94 9.84
C MET A 57 19.15 -3.40 10.09
N HIS A 58 18.28 -4.06 10.87
CA HIS A 58 18.24 -5.50 11.03
C HIS A 58 16.88 -6.05 10.55
N ALA A 59 16.91 -6.81 9.45
CA ALA A 59 15.75 -7.49 8.88
C ALA A 59 15.54 -8.84 9.59
N ALA A 60 14.92 -8.81 10.78
CA ALA A 60 14.77 -9.97 11.67
C ALA A 60 14.19 -11.24 11.01
N TYR A 61 13.25 -11.10 10.06
CA TYR A 61 12.67 -12.23 9.32
C TYR A 61 13.68 -12.99 8.44
N SER A 62 14.85 -12.39 8.17
CA SER A 62 15.95 -13.01 7.39
C SER A 62 17.27 -13.07 8.14
N GLY A 63 17.34 -12.45 9.33
CA GLY A 63 18.57 -12.28 10.12
C GLY A 63 19.61 -11.34 9.48
N ALA A 64 19.22 -10.56 8.47
CA ALA A 64 20.17 -9.73 7.71
C ALA A 64 20.39 -8.35 8.36
N HIS A 65 21.65 -7.95 8.52
CA HIS A 65 22.11 -6.61 8.84
C HIS A 65 22.58 -5.92 7.55
N LEU A 66 21.97 -4.78 7.22
CA LEU A 66 22.18 -4.10 5.94
C LEU A 66 22.60 -2.65 6.14
N CYS A 67 23.69 -2.23 5.49
CA CYS A 67 24.01 -0.81 5.32
C CYS A 67 23.02 -0.17 4.33
N ALA A 68 23.06 1.16 4.19
CA ALA A 68 22.14 1.91 3.34
C ALA A 68 22.07 1.38 1.89
N ASP A 69 23.22 1.15 1.26
CA ASP A 69 23.30 0.71 -0.13
C ASP A 69 22.70 -0.68 -0.34
N HIS A 70 23.10 -1.65 0.49
CA HIS A 70 22.61 -3.02 0.40
C HIS A 70 21.14 -3.17 0.84
N PHE A 71 20.67 -2.26 1.70
CA PHE A 71 19.26 -2.15 2.01
C PHE A 71 18.45 -1.68 0.80
N ARG A 72 18.84 -0.58 0.15
CA ARG A 72 18.17 -0.09 -1.07
C ARG A 72 18.11 -1.16 -2.15
N GLU A 73 19.23 -1.82 -2.41
CA GLU A 73 19.31 -2.94 -3.36
C GLU A 73 18.35 -4.07 -2.99
N SER A 74 18.22 -4.40 -1.69
CA SER A 74 17.32 -5.44 -1.20
C SER A 74 15.85 -5.12 -1.43
N VAL A 75 15.44 -3.86 -1.22
CA VAL A 75 14.06 -3.39 -1.48
C VAL A 75 13.79 -3.41 -2.99
N GLU A 76 14.64 -2.77 -3.79
CA GLU A 76 14.48 -2.72 -5.26
C GLU A 76 14.42 -4.12 -5.87
N LYS A 77 15.27 -5.04 -5.40
CA LYS A 77 15.27 -6.42 -5.88
C LYS A 77 13.95 -7.15 -5.61
N ARG A 78 13.30 -6.88 -4.48
CA ARG A 78 11.98 -7.47 -4.16
C ARG A 78 10.89 -6.88 -5.04
N VAL A 79 10.85 -5.56 -5.21
CA VAL A 79 9.88 -4.91 -6.12
C VAL A 79 10.06 -5.41 -7.55
N ARG A 80 11.28 -5.41 -8.09
CA ARG A 80 11.57 -5.94 -9.43
C ARG A 80 11.27 -7.44 -9.55
N ARG A 81 11.39 -8.22 -8.46
CA ARG A 81 10.97 -9.63 -8.46
C ARG A 81 9.46 -9.73 -8.54
N ARG A 82 8.71 -8.94 -7.76
CA ARG A 82 7.25 -8.94 -7.78
C ARG A 82 6.70 -8.55 -9.16
N VAL A 83 7.25 -7.52 -9.78
CA VAL A 83 6.92 -7.10 -11.16
C VAL A 83 7.05 -8.26 -12.15
N ARG A 84 8.11 -9.07 -12.03
CA ARG A 84 8.31 -10.27 -12.88
C ARG A 84 7.40 -11.42 -12.50
N ARG A 85 7.19 -11.67 -11.20
CA ARG A 85 6.33 -12.75 -10.70
C ARG A 85 4.85 -12.49 -11.04
N ASP A 86 4.47 -11.23 -11.20
CA ASP A 86 3.13 -10.81 -11.59
C ASP A 86 2.90 -10.71 -13.10
N ASP A 87 3.94 -10.97 -13.92
CA ASP A 87 3.87 -10.82 -15.37
C ASP A 87 3.42 -9.42 -15.83
N LEU A 88 3.80 -8.36 -15.08
CA LEU A 88 3.35 -6.98 -15.38
C LEU A 88 3.88 -6.45 -16.72
N VAL A 89 4.94 -7.05 -17.26
CA VAL A 89 5.46 -6.76 -18.61
C VAL A 89 5.25 -8.00 -19.48
N PRO A 90 4.10 -8.12 -20.16
CA PRO A 90 3.85 -9.21 -21.10
C PRO A 90 4.91 -9.32 -22.21
N HIS A 91 4.97 -10.49 -22.84
CA HIS A 91 6.01 -10.80 -23.83
C HIS A 91 5.84 -10.07 -25.18
N ASP A 92 4.64 -9.60 -25.48
CA ASP A 92 4.25 -8.91 -26.71
C ASP A 92 4.39 -7.39 -26.66
N VAL A 93 4.75 -6.83 -25.50
CA VAL A 93 5.02 -5.40 -25.35
C VAL A 93 6.29 -5.02 -26.12
N THR A 94 6.16 -4.03 -27.00
CA THR A 94 7.25 -3.55 -27.87
C THR A 94 7.38 -2.02 -27.78
N PRO A 95 8.53 -1.44 -28.15
CA PRO A 95 8.67 0.02 -28.19
C PRO A 95 7.67 0.71 -29.14
N GLU A 96 7.16 0.01 -30.15
CA GLU A 96 6.15 0.50 -31.08
C GLU A 96 4.71 0.41 -30.53
N ASN A 97 4.51 -0.39 -29.49
CA ASN A 97 3.25 -0.57 -28.77
C ASN A 97 3.55 -0.67 -27.26
N PRO A 98 3.94 0.46 -26.62
CA PRO A 98 4.28 0.48 -25.20
C PRO A 98 3.04 0.30 -24.33
N GLN A 99 3.24 -0.13 -23.08
CA GLN A 99 2.19 -0.11 -22.07
C GLN A 99 2.21 1.21 -21.29
N THR A 100 1.03 1.72 -20.96
CA THR A 100 0.81 2.84 -20.05
C THR A 100 0.52 2.32 -18.64
N TRP A 101 1.40 2.63 -17.69
CA TRP A 101 1.23 2.29 -16.28
C TRP A 101 0.85 3.54 -15.49
N VAL A 102 -0.38 3.57 -14.99
CA VAL A 102 -0.85 4.62 -14.09
C VAL A 102 -0.52 4.24 -12.65
N ILE A 103 0.14 5.14 -11.92
CA ILE A 103 0.49 4.96 -10.51
C ILE A 103 -0.40 5.87 -9.67
N GLY A 104 -1.19 5.26 -8.77
CA GLY A 104 -1.93 6.00 -7.75
C GLY A 104 -0.98 6.71 -6.78
N LEU A 105 -0.73 7.99 -7.02
CA LEU A 105 0.26 8.80 -6.30
C LEU A 105 -0.42 9.66 -5.24
N SER A 106 -0.42 9.18 -4.00
CA SER A 106 -1.05 9.85 -2.86
C SER A 106 -0.19 10.90 -2.17
N GLY A 107 1.11 10.97 -2.50
CA GLY A 107 2.09 11.81 -1.82
C GLY A 107 2.59 11.22 -0.48
N GLY A 108 2.01 10.10 -0.05
CA GLY A 108 2.50 9.31 1.08
C GLY A 108 3.76 8.52 0.73
N LYS A 109 4.48 8.07 1.77
CA LYS A 109 5.76 7.33 1.62
C LYS A 109 5.66 6.16 0.64
N ASP A 110 4.57 5.39 0.68
CA ASP A 110 4.48 4.15 -0.08
C ASP A 110 4.30 4.39 -1.58
N SER A 111 3.41 5.30 -1.97
CA SER A 111 3.24 5.65 -3.38
C SER A 111 4.46 6.37 -3.96
N VAL A 112 5.10 7.25 -3.19
CA VAL A 112 6.35 7.93 -3.58
C VAL A 112 7.50 6.94 -3.80
N VAL A 113 7.70 5.99 -2.88
CA VAL A 113 8.73 4.95 -3.01
C VAL A 113 8.45 4.04 -4.19
N LEU A 114 7.19 3.63 -4.40
CA LEU A 114 6.80 2.84 -5.57
C LEU A 114 7.15 3.57 -6.87
N THR A 115 6.72 4.83 -7.02
CA THR A 115 7.01 5.66 -8.19
C THR A 115 8.52 5.76 -8.44
N LYS A 116 9.30 6.03 -7.39
CA LYS A 116 10.76 6.15 -7.52
C LYS A 116 11.41 4.85 -8.01
N ILE A 117 11.06 3.71 -7.41
CA ILE A 117 11.64 2.40 -7.78
C ILE A 117 11.24 2.00 -9.21
N LEU A 118 9.98 2.24 -9.60
CA LEU A 118 9.51 1.95 -10.95
C LEU A 118 10.19 2.84 -11.99
N HIS A 119 10.27 4.14 -11.74
CA HIS A 119 11.03 5.07 -12.57
C HIS A 119 12.48 4.61 -12.75
N ASP A 120 13.21 4.37 -11.66
CA ASP A 120 14.62 3.98 -11.75
C ASP A 120 14.82 2.62 -12.44
N THR A 121 13.78 1.79 -12.48
CA THR A 121 13.79 0.50 -13.18
C THR A 121 13.46 0.63 -14.66
N PHE A 122 12.52 1.51 -15.03
CA PHE A 122 11.88 1.54 -16.35
C PHE A 122 12.05 2.84 -17.14
N ALA A 123 12.63 3.90 -16.59
CA ALA A 123 12.77 5.20 -17.26
C ALA A 123 13.54 5.14 -18.59
N ALA A 124 14.42 4.16 -18.76
CA ALA A 124 15.17 3.93 -20.00
C ALA A 124 14.53 2.86 -20.91
N ASP A 125 13.43 2.23 -20.50
CA ASP A 125 12.73 1.20 -21.24
C ASP A 125 11.58 1.83 -22.05
N PRO A 126 11.69 1.97 -23.38
CA PRO A 126 10.68 2.63 -24.20
C PRO A 126 9.38 1.83 -24.32
N ARG A 127 9.32 0.63 -23.74
CA ARG A 127 8.13 -0.22 -23.71
C ARG A 127 7.13 0.18 -22.62
N ILE A 128 7.52 1.03 -21.67
CA ILE A 128 6.72 1.37 -20.50
C ILE A 128 6.65 2.89 -20.37
N GLU A 129 5.45 3.44 -20.42
CA GLU A 129 5.16 4.82 -20.06
C GLU A 129 4.63 4.85 -18.62
N LEU A 130 5.21 5.67 -17.75
CA LEU A 130 4.73 5.89 -16.39
C LEU A 130 3.92 7.18 -16.32
N VAL A 131 2.75 7.11 -15.70
CA VAL A 131 1.88 8.27 -15.44
C VAL A 131 1.51 8.29 -13.96
N GLY A 132 1.74 9.40 -13.27
CA GLY A 132 1.25 9.61 -11.90
C GLY A 132 -0.20 10.11 -11.92
N LEU A 133 -1.05 9.56 -11.05
CA LEU A 133 -2.43 10.01 -10.85
C LEU A 133 -2.66 10.34 -9.37
N THR A 134 -2.95 11.60 -9.07
CA THR A 134 -3.24 12.08 -7.71
C THR A 134 -4.69 12.49 -7.58
N ILE A 135 -5.40 11.89 -6.62
CA ILE A 135 -6.77 12.29 -6.27
C ILE A 135 -6.74 13.22 -5.06
N HIS A 136 -7.25 14.44 -5.23
CA HIS A 136 -7.39 15.44 -4.18
C HIS A 136 -8.78 15.34 -3.53
N GLU A 137 -8.85 14.78 -2.31
CA GLU A 137 -10.13 14.50 -1.64
C GLU A 137 -10.79 15.73 -1.00
N GLY A 138 -10.11 16.88 -1.00
CA GLY A 138 -10.64 18.12 -0.43
C GLY A 138 -10.51 18.25 1.08
N ILE A 139 -9.54 17.56 1.69
CA ILE A 139 -9.27 17.60 3.14
C ILE A 139 -8.30 18.74 3.48
N GLU A 140 -8.78 19.76 4.17
CA GLU A 140 -8.03 20.99 4.47
C GLU A 140 -6.79 20.73 5.34
N GLY A 141 -5.66 21.34 4.97
CA GLY A 141 -4.41 21.30 5.74
C GLY A 141 -3.65 19.96 5.71
N TYR A 142 -4.26 18.90 5.17
CA TYR A 142 -3.66 17.60 4.94
C TYR A 142 -3.16 17.46 3.48
N ARG A 143 -4.05 17.73 2.51
CA ARG A 143 -3.79 17.32 1.13
C ARG A 143 -2.82 18.24 0.38
N ASP A 144 -2.82 19.54 0.67
CA ASP A 144 -1.98 20.52 -0.03
C ASP A 144 -0.49 20.14 0.00
N LYS A 145 0.02 19.72 1.16
CA LYS A 145 1.43 19.32 1.32
C LYS A 145 1.75 17.99 0.66
N SER A 146 0.80 17.05 0.66
CA SER A 146 0.98 15.79 -0.05
C SER A 146 0.95 15.99 -1.57
N LEU A 147 0.16 16.93 -2.06
CA LEU A 147 0.12 17.28 -3.48
C LEU A 147 1.43 17.95 -3.92
N GLU A 148 1.97 18.88 -3.14
CA GLU A 148 3.30 19.46 -3.38
C GLU A 148 4.36 18.35 -3.52
N ALA A 149 4.36 17.37 -2.61
CA ALA A 149 5.27 16.24 -2.68
C ALA A 149 5.10 15.38 -3.95
N CYS A 150 3.86 15.20 -4.42
CA CYS A 150 3.59 14.52 -5.69
C CYS A 150 4.18 15.29 -6.88
N VAL A 151 3.90 16.60 -6.96
CA VAL A 151 4.34 17.47 -8.05
C VAL A 151 5.86 17.57 -8.09
N ASP A 152 6.50 17.82 -6.94
CA ASP A 152 7.96 17.88 -6.84
C ASP A 152 8.60 16.57 -7.34
N LEU A 153 8.04 15.41 -6.94
CA LEU A 153 8.55 14.12 -7.38
C LEU A 153 8.39 13.90 -8.89
N THR A 154 7.21 14.19 -9.44
CA THR A 154 6.94 13.94 -10.86
C THR A 154 7.70 14.90 -11.77
N ASP A 155 7.85 16.16 -11.37
CA ASP A 155 8.67 17.15 -12.06
C ASP A 155 10.15 16.74 -12.06
N ASP A 156 10.69 16.31 -10.92
CA ASP A 156 12.08 15.87 -10.79
C ASP A 156 12.38 14.62 -11.64
N LEU A 157 11.40 13.71 -11.75
CA LEU A 157 11.52 12.47 -12.53
C LEU A 157 11.09 12.62 -14.01
N GLY A 158 10.48 13.75 -14.38
CA GLY A 158 9.93 13.96 -15.73
C GLY A 158 8.77 13.01 -16.06
N ILE A 159 7.97 12.63 -15.07
CA ILE A 159 6.81 11.74 -15.21
C ILE A 159 5.56 12.59 -15.49
N ARG A 160 4.73 12.18 -16.46
CA ARG A 160 3.41 12.82 -16.66
C ARG A 160 2.58 12.69 -15.39
N HIS A 161 1.97 13.77 -14.93
CA HIS A 161 1.20 13.79 -13.69
C HIS A 161 -0.20 14.38 -13.93
N GLU A 162 -1.22 13.60 -13.61
CA GLU A 162 -2.62 14.00 -13.62
C GLU A 162 -3.11 14.22 -12.18
N VAL A 163 -3.82 15.32 -11.95
CA VAL A 163 -4.40 15.66 -10.64
C VAL A 163 -5.88 15.90 -10.82
N VAL A 164 -6.68 15.18 -10.05
CA VAL A 164 -8.15 15.20 -10.12
C VAL A 164 -8.71 15.42 -8.73
N SER A 165 -9.82 16.12 -8.58
CA SER A 165 -10.38 16.42 -7.25
C SER A 165 -11.83 15.97 -7.10
N TYR A 166 -12.23 15.66 -5.86
CA TYR A 166 -13.64 15.38 -5.56
C TYR A 166 -14.53 16.60 -5.81
N GLU A 167 -14.00 17.80 -5.61
CA GLU A 167 -14.74 19.04 -5.85
C GLU A 167 -15.08 19.20 -7.33
N GLU A 168 -14.14 18.91 -8.24
CA GLU A 168 -14.38 18.99 -9.68
C GLU A 168 -15.26 17.84 -10.20
N GLU A 169 -15.05 16.62 -9.68
CA GLU A 169 -15.70 15.42 -10.20
C GLU A 169 -17.09 15.17 -9.61
N PHE A 170 -17.27 15.50 -8.33
CA PHE A 170 -18.46 15.17 -7.56
C PHE A 170 -19.16 16.39 -6.96
N GLY A 171 -18.53 17.57 -6.99
CA GLY A 171 -19.08 18.78 -6.38
C GLY A 171 -19.06 18.77 -4.85
N VAL A 172 -18.28 17.87 -4.23
CA VAL A 172 -18.18 17.73 -2.77
C VAL A 172 -16.73 17.65 -2.31
N ARG A 173 -16.44 18.05 -1.07
CA ARG A 173 -15.17 17.77 -0.40
C ARG A 173 -15.37 16.74 0.71
N MET A 174 -14.33 15.98 1.03
CA MET A 174 -14.43 15.02 2.14
C MET A 174 -14.71 15.68 3.49
N ASP A 175 -14.25 16.91 3.70
CA ASP A 175 -14.58 17.67 4.91
C ASP A 175 -16.10 17.85 5.04
N ASP A 176 -16.78 18.23 3.95
CA ASP A 176 -18.25 18.40 3.89
C ASP A 176 -18.97 17.05 4.15
N VAL A 177 -18.50 15.98 3.50
CA VAL A 177 -19.07 14.62 3.65
C VAL A 177 -19.01 14.13 5.10
N VAL A 178 -17.92 14.44 5.80
CA VAL A 178 -17.74 14.05 7.22
C VAL A 178 -18.62 14.90 8.14
N GLU A 179 -18.85 16.17 7.81
CA GLU A 179 -19.74 17.04 8.57
C GLU A 179 -21.22 16.62 8.44
N ASP A 180 -21.65 16.24 7.23
CA ASP A 180 -23.03 15.83 6.97
C ASP A 180 -23.34 14.39 7.39
N ASP A 181 -22.42 13.45 7.13
CA ASP A 181 -22.51 11.99 7.36
C ASP A 181 -23.95 11.41 7.34
N PRO A 182 -24.64 11.47 6.18
CA PRO A 182 -26.06 11.12 6.10
C PRO A 182 -26.34 9.63 6.37
N GLU A 183 -25.39 8.75 6.06
CA GLU A 183 -25.52 7.31 6.25
C GLU A 183 -25.00 6.84 7.62
N ASN A 184 -24.51 7.75 8.48
CA ASN A 184 -23.89 7.44 9.76
C ASN A 184 -22.80 6.37 9.62
N MET A 185 -21.89 6.61 8.67
CA MET A 185 -20.80 5.73 8.26
C MET A 185 -19.44 6.36 8.54
N ALA A 186 -18.41 5.54 8.73
CA ALA A 186 -17.05 6.04 8.82
C ALA A 186 -16.65 6.84 7.57
N ALA A 187 -15.93 7.95 7.74
CA ALA A 187 -15.41 8.78 6.64
C ALA A 187 -14.68 7.97 5.55
N CYS A 188 -13.87 6.99 5.98
CA CYS A 188 -13.14 6.08 5.10
C CYS A 188 -14.05 5.23 4.20
N ALA A 189 -15.30 4.98 4.60
CA ALA A 189 -16.25 4.22 3.81
C ALA A 189 -16.76 5.02 2.60
N TYR A 190 -16.97 6.34 2.75
CA TYR A 190 -17.26 7.23 1.62
C TYR A 190 -16.00 7.45 0.78
N CYS A 191 -14.91 7.89 1.41
CA CYS A 191 -13.66 8.23 0.73
C CYS A 191 -13.12 7.05 -0.07
N GLY A 192 -13.20 5.82 0.44
CA GLY A 192 -12.74 4.63 -0.27
C GLY A 192 -13.58 4.31 -1.51
N VAL A 193 -14.88 4.60 -1.52
CA VAL A 193 -15.74 4.45 -2.70
C VAL A 193 -15.37 5.50 -3.75
N PHE A 194 -15.34 6.77 -3.36
CA PHE A 194 -15.02 7.89 -4.26
C PHE A 194 -13.61 7.78 -4.86
N ARG A 195 -12.61 7.40 -4.04
CA ARG A 195 -11.22 7.24 -4.51
C ARG A 195 -11.10 6.12 -5.54
N ARG A 196 -11.74 4.97 -5.28
CA ARG A 196 -11.68 3.83 -6.22
C ARG A 196 -12.40 4.14 -7.53
N ASP A 197 -13.51 4.87 -7.48
CA ASP A 197 -14.23 5.32 -8.67
C ASP A 197 -13.34 6.21 -9.55
N LEU A 198 -12.72 7.25 -8.97
CA LEU A 198 -11.83 8.12 -9.73
C LEU A 198 -10.57 7.41 -10.22
N LEU A 199 -9.97 6.52 -9.42
CA LEU A 199 -8.81 5.74 -9.88
C LEU A 199 -9.18 4.88 -11.10
N SER A 200 -10.36 4.25 -11.11
CA SER A 200 -10.81 3.43 -12.23
C SER A 200 -11.11 4.30 -13.45
N LYS A 201 -11.95 5.32 -13.28
CA LYS A 201 -12.36 6.23 -14.35
C LYS A 201 -11.15 6.86 -15.04
N TYR A 202 -10.21 7.40 -14.27
CA TYR A 202 -9.04 8.06 -14.85
C TYR A 202 -7.98 7.08 -15.34
N ALA A 203 -7.92 5.84 -14.84
CA ALA A 203 -7.10 4.81 -15.49
C ALA A 203 -7.63 4.50 -16.89
N ASP A 204 -8.95 4.38 -17.06
CA ASP A 204 -9.58 4.18 -18.38
C ASP A 204 -9.35 5.39 -19.30
N GLU A 205 -9.58 6.61 -18.82
CA GLU A 205 -9.39 7.85 -19.61
C GLU A 205 -7.93 8.09 -20.01
N LEU A 206 -6.98 7.61 -19.21
CA LEU A 206 -5.54 7.66 -19.51
C LEU A 206 -5.08 6.47 -20.38
N GLU A 207 -6.00 5.62 -20.84
CA GLU A 207 -5.73 4.43 -21.65
C GLU A 207 -4.68 3.52 -20.95
N ALA A 208 -4.83 3.36 -19.64
CA ALA A 208 -3.89 2.60 -18.84
C ALA A 208 -4.03 1.10 -19.08
N ASP A 209 -2.89 0.42 -19.32
CA ASP A 209 -2.83 -1.04 -19.32
C ASP A 209 -2.77 -1.58 -17.89
N LEU A 210 -2.20 -0.81 -16.95
CA LEU A 210 -2.10 -1.19 -15.54
C LEU A 210 -2.29 -0.01 -14.59
N LEU A 211 -3.03 -0.27 -13.50
CA LEU A 211 -3.12 0.62 -12.35
C LEU A 211 -2.30 0.07 -11.16
N LEU A 212 -1.24 0.78 -10.81
CA LEU A 212 -0.30 0.42 -9.76
C LEU A 212 -0.56 1.22 -8.48
N THR A 213 -0.55 0.53 -7.33
CA THR A 213 -0.79 1.17 -6.03
C THR A 213 0.29 0.80 -5.02
N GLY A 214 0.57 1.73 -4.09
CA GLY A 214 1.64 1.61 -3.10
C GLY A 214 1.37 0.65 -1.94
N HIS A 215 0.42 -0.29 -2.02
CA HIS A 215 0.14 -1.20 -0.91
C HIS A 215 1.36 -2.09 -0.61
N ASN A 216 1.81 -2.06 0.65
CA ASN A 216 3.00 -2.77 1.12
C ASN A 216 2.62 -4.11 1.78
N LEU A 217 3.62 -4.86 2.26
CA LEU A 217 3.40 -6.18 2.89
C LEU A 217 2.46 -6.10 4.11
N ASP A 218 2.53 -5.02 4.88
CA ASP A 218 1.72 -4.83 6.07
C ASP A 218 0.24 -4.66 5.69
N ASP A 219 -0.05 -3.85 4.66
CA ASP A 219 -1.41 -3.58 4.16
C ASP A 219 -2.09 -4.85 3.65
N GLU A 220 -1.34 -5.66 2.91
CA GLU A 220 -1.83 -6.92 2.34
C GLU A 220 -1.96 -8.01 3.42
N ALA A 221 -1.04 -8.11 4.37
CA ALA A 221 -1.16 -9.04 5.50
C ALA A 221 -2.36 -8.69 6.40
N GLN A 222 -2.63 -7.39 6.62
CA GLN A 222 -3.83 -6.95 7.33
C GLN A 222 -5.10 -7.34 6.58
N SER A 223 -5.15 -7.06 5.27
CA SER A 223 -6.32 -7.38 4.44
C SER A 223 -6.56 -8.88 4.36
N ALA A 224 -5.51 -9.68 4.23
CA ALA A 224 -5.55 -11.15 4.30
C ALA A 224 -6.16 -11.65 5.62
N LEU A 225 -5.69 -11.11 6.75
CA LEU A 225 -6.16 -11.51 8.07
C LEU A 225 -7.60 -11.08 8.33
N MET A 226 -8.00 -9.88 7.89
CA MET A 226 -9.39 -9.42 7.99
C MET A 226 -10.32 -10.32 7.19
N ASN A 227 -10.03 -10.59 5.91
CA ASN A 227 -10.87 -11.46 5.07
C ASN A 227 -11.00 -12.86 5.69
N PHE A 228 -9.90 -13.41 6.24
CA PHE A 228 -9.92 -14.70 6.91
C PHE A 228 -10.78 -14.69 8.19
N LEU A 229 -10.68 -13.65 9.01
CA LEU A 229 -11.43 -13.53 10.27
C LEU A 229 -12.93 -13.23 10.05
N GLU A 230 -13.26 -12.51 8.99
CA GLU A 230 -14.63 -12.27 8.54
C GLU A 230 -15.27 -13.53 7.94
N GLY A 231 -14.44 -14.49 7.48
CA GLY A 231 -14.89 -15.77 6.93
C GLY A 231 -15.49 -15.67 5.54
N ASP A 232 -15.20 -14.58 4.81
CA ASP A 232 -15.72 -14.33 3.46
C ASP A 232 -14.77 -14.91 2.40
N VAL A 233 -14.98 -16.20 2.10
CA VAL A 233 -14.15 -16.95 1.13
C VAL A 233 -14.30 -16.44 -0.30
N GLU A 234 -15.47 -15.90 -0.67
CA GLU A 234 -15.67 -15.29 -1.98
C GLU A 234 -14.88 -13.98 -2.09
N GLN A 235 -14.84 -13.18 -1.02
CA GLN A 235 -14.01 -11.98 -0.98
C GLN A 235 -12.52 -12.31 -1.08
N MET A 236 -12.09 -13.47 -0.58
CA MET A 236 -10.73 -13.96 -0.76
C MET A 236 -10.43 -14.28 -2.23
N ALA A 237 -11.31 -15.02 -2.91
CA ALA A 237 -11.22 -15.30 -4.35
C ALA A 237 -11.20 -13.99 -5.15
N LYS A 238 -12.18 -13.11 -4.94
CA LYS A 238 -12.25 -11.79 -5.60
C LYS A 238 -10.98 -10.94 -5.36
N HIS A 239 -10.35 -11.06 -4.19
CA HIS A 239 -9.11 -10.34 -3.92
C HIS A 239 -7.94 -10.88 -4.75
N PHE A 240 -7.92 -12.18 -5.05
CA PHE A 240 -6.96 -12.81 -5.96
C PHE A 240 -7.03 -12.16 -7.34
N ASP A 241 -8.18 -12.23 -7.99
CA ASP A 241 -8.40 -11.71 -9.35
C ASP A 241 -8.26 -10.19 -9.41
N ALA A 242 -8.73 -9.48 -8.37
CA ALA A 242 -8.69 -8.02 -8.37
C ALA A 242 -7.27 -7.44 -8.34
N SER A 243 -6.31 -8.07 -7.64
CA SER A 243 -4.98 -7.46 -7.45
C SER A 243 -3.85 -8.36 -6.91
N LEU A 244 -4.13 -9.60 -6.50
CA LEU A 244 -3.14 -10.43 -5.80
C LEU A 244 -2.55 -11.55 -6.69
N GLY A 245 -3.29 -12.18 -7.59
CA GLY A 245 -2.72 -13.19 -8.48
C GLY A 245 -1.67 -12.60 -9.45
N PRO A 246 -0.77 -13.38 -10.03
CA PRO A 246 -0.10 -12.99 -11.27
C PRO A 246 -1.12 -12.67 -12.37
N LEU A 247 -0.88 -11.67 -13.22
CA LEU A 247 -1.85 -11.28 -14.25
C LEU A 247 -2.25 -12.44 -15.16
N SER A 248 -1.32 -13.36 -15.43
CA SER A 248 -1.51 -14.54 -16.28
C SER A 248 -2.34 -15.65 -15.64
N GLU A 249 -2.60 -15.59 -14.33
CA GLU A 249 -3.31 -16.60 -13.54
C GLU A 249 -4.68 -16.12 -13.04
N ARG A 250 -5.07 -14.88 -13.36
CA ARG A 250 -6.36 -14.31 -12.95
C ARG A 250 -7.42 -14.56 -14.03
N ASP A 251 -8.67 -14.58 -13.60
CA ASP A 251 -9.79 -14.49 -14.53
C ASP A 251 -9.78 -13.12 -15.25
N GLU A 252 -10.06 -13.13 -16.57
CA GLU A 252 -10.11 -11.90 -17.38
C GLU A 252 -11.24 -10.97 -16.89
N GLN A 253 -10.91 -9.71 -16.64
CA GLN A 253 -11.86 -8.66 -16.24
C GLN A 253 -11.83 -7.53 -17.27
N ASP A 254 -12.47 -7.74 -18.41
CA ASP A 254 -12.44 -6.82 -19.56
C ASP A 254 -12.98 -5.41 -19.22
N GLU A 255 -13.83 -5.31 -18.19
CA GLU A 255 -14.48 -4.05 -17.80
C GLU A 255 -13.61 -3.13 -16.91
N PHE A 256 -12.43 -3.59 -16.45
CA PHE A 256 -11.61 -2.83 -15.51
C PHE A 256 -10.12 -2.87 -15.85
N VAL A 257 -9.43 -1.74 -15.74
CA VAL A 257 -7.96 -1.73 -15.79
C VAL A 257 -7.38 -2.67 -14.71
N PRO A 258 -6.53 -3.64 -15.09
CA PRO A 258 -5.93 -4.55 -14.13
C PRO A 258 -5.06 -3.82 -13.10
N ARG A 259 -5.14 -4.26 -11.83
CA ARG A 259 -4.40 -3.66 -10.73
C ARG A 259 -3.25 -4.53 -10.26
N ALA A 260 -2.16 -3.87 -9.86
CA ALA A 260 -1.04 -4.53 -9.21
C ALA A 260 -0.44 -3.72 -8.06
N LYS A 261 0.21 -4.43 -7.15
CA LYS A 261 0.76 -3.90 -5.89
C LYS A 261 2.23 -4.32 -5.75
N PRO A 262 3.19 -3.71 -6.47
CA PRO A 262 4.58 -4.19 -6.50
C PRO A 262 5.32 -4.13 -5.15
N LEU A 263 4.84 -3.32 -4.19
CA LEU A 263 5.41 -3.19 -2.85
C LEU A 263 4.96 -4.28 -1.87
N ARG A 264 4.04 -5.18 -2.23
CA ARG A 264 3.46 -6.17 -1.30
C ARG A 264 4.43 -7.21 -0.72
N ASP A 265 5.66 -7.26 -1.20
CA ASP A 265 6.74 -8.08 -0.64
C ASP A 265 7.68 -7.28 0.29
N VAL A 266 7.39 -6.00 0.56
CA VAL A 266 8.22 -5.07 1.33
C VAL A 266 7.47 -4.61 2.58
N PRO A 267 8.00 -4.82 3.81
CA PRO A 267 7.40 -4.31 5.04
C PRO A 267 7.27 -2.77 5.05
N GLU A 268 6.22 -2.24 5.67
CA GLU A 268 5.97 -0.80 5.76
C GLU A 268 7.16 -0.04 6.36
N LYS A 269 7.77 -0.59 7.43
CA LYS A 269 8.96 0.00 8.07
C LYS A 269 10.13 0.16 7.10
N GLU A 270 10.25 -0.74 6.13
CA GLU A 270 11.30 -0.70 5.11
C GLU A 270 10.95 0.29 4.01
N VAL A 271 9.68 0.42 3.64
CA VAL A 271 9.23 1.49 2.74
C VAL A 271 9.54 2.87 3.36
N ALA A 272 9.24 3.05 4.64
CA ALA A 272 9.56 4.27 5.38
C ALA A 272 11.08 4.56 5.43
N LEU A 273 11.89 3.54 5.73
CA LEU A 273 13.35 3.68 5.75
C LEU A 273 13.91 3.96 4.35
N TYR A 274 13.35 3.36 3.30
CA TYR A 274 13.76 3.62 1.92
C TYR A 274 13.48 5.07 1.52
N ALA A 275 12.30 5.59 1.85
CA ALA A 275 11.97 7.01 1.62
C ALA A 275 12.97 7.94 2.34
N HIS A 276 13.29 7.63 3.60
CA HIS A 276 14.22 8.42 4.40
C HIS A 276 15.65 8.39 3.86
N VAL A 277 16.19 7.21 3.55
CA VAL A 277 17.58 7.03 3.09
C VAL A 277 17.82 7.62 1.70
N ASN A 278 16.77 7.79 0.90
CA ASN A 278 16.83 8.42 -0.42
C ASN A 278 16.36 9.88 -0.42
N ASP A 279 16.09 10.46 0.75
CA ASP A 279 15.60 11.84 0.90
C ASP A 279 14.39 12.15 -0.01
N LEU A 280 13.46 11.21 -0.16
CA LEU A 280 12.31 11.38 -1.04
C LEU A 280 11.29 12.39 -0.48
N PRO A 281 10.64 13.20 -1.35
CA PRO A 281 9.58 14.10 -0.94
C PRO A 281 8.33 13.27 -0.61
N ALA A 282 8.22 12.83 0.64
CA ALA A 282 7.09 12.05 1.13
C ALA A 282 6.40 12.78 2.28
N HIS A 283 5.09 12.92 2.18
CA HIS A 283 4.28 13.46 3.26
C HIS A 283 3.91 12.35 4.25
N ILE A 284 4.52 12.38 5.43
CA ILE A 284 4.27 11.42 6.52
C ILE A 284 3.35 12.09 7.55
N THR A 285 2.07 12.21 7.21
CA THR A 285 1.03 12.65 8.15
C THR A 285 -0.18 11.74 7.96
N GLU A 286 -0.86 11.42 9.06
CA GLU A 286 -2.09 10.63 9.04
C GLU A 286 -3.28 11.52 8.65
N CYS A 287 -4.24 10.93 7.95
CA CYS A 287 -5.47 11.63 7.58
C CYS A 287 -6.26 12.00 8.85
N PRO A 288 -6.74 13.24 9.02
CA PRO A 288 -7.50 13.64 10.21
C PRO A 288 -8.83 12.88 10.36
N HIS A 289 -9.37 12.36 9.25
CA HIS A 289 -10.62 11.61 9.21
C HIS A 289 -10.43 10.09 9.28
N SER A 290 -9.21 9.59 9.48
CA SER A 290 -8.98 8.15 9.56
C SER A 290 -9.58 7.58 10.85
N SER A 291 -10.67 6.82 10.72
CA SER A 291 -11.25 6.03 11.81
C SER A 291 -11.04 4.55 11.52
N GLU A 292 -9.84 4.03 11.80
CA GLU A 292 -9.47 2.63 11.50
C GLU A 292 -9.51 1.75 12.75
N ALA A 293 -10.67 1.65 13.42
CA ALA A 293 -10.77 0.85 14.65
C ALA A 293 -10.39 -0.62 14.39
N TYR A 294 -11.03 -1.28 13.43
CA TYR A 294 -10.76 -2.71 13.17
C TYR A 294 -9.42 -2.96 12.50
N ARG A 295 -9.08 -2.22 11.43
CA ARG A 295 -7.77 -2.36 10.75
C ARG A 295 -6.62 -2.03 11.70
N GLY A 296 -6.77 -1.04 12.57
CA GLY A 296 -5.82 -0.71 13.63
C GLY A 296 -5.66 -1.83 14.66
N GLU A 297 -6.75 -2.49 15.08
CA GLU A 297 -6.67 -3.68 15.95
C GLU A 297 -5.88 -4.82 15.29
N ILE A 298 -6.14 -5.08 14.01
CA ILE A 298 -5.43 -6.09 13.22
C ILE A 298 -3.96 -5.72 13.03
N GLN A 299 -3.65 -4.44 12.80
CA GLN A 299 -2.28 -3.95 12.71
C GLN A 299 -1.51 -4.20 14.01
N GLN A 300 -2.10 -3.88 15.17
CA GLN A 300 -1.46 -4.12 16.47
C GLN A 300 -1.25 -5.61 16.76
N LEU A 301 -2.23 -6.45 16.40
CA LEU A 301 -2.08 -7.90 16.47
C LEU A 301 -0.91 -8.38 15.61
N LEU A 302 -0.81 -7.90 14.37
CA LEU A 302 0.28 -8.26 13.45
C LEU A 302 1.64 -7.79 13.95
N TYR A 303 1.75 -6.60 14.56
CA TYR A 303 2.99 -6.13 15.17
C TYR A 303 3.43 -7.04 16.31
N GLY A 304 2.50 -7.43 17.20
CA GLY A 304 2.80 -8.37 18.28
C GLY A 304 3.24 -9.75 17.77
N LEU A 305 2.62 -10.25 16.70
CA LEU A 305 3.03 -11.50 16.08
C LEU A 305 4.41 -11.40 15.42
N GLU A 306 4.67 -10.33 14.67
CA GLU A 306 5.94 -10.12 13.97
C GLU A 306 7.12 -9.91 14.95
N GLU A 307 6.88 -9.27 16.10
CA GLU A 307 7.88 -9.11 17.16
C GLU A 307 8.27 -10.45 17.79
N ASN A 308 7.27 -11.28 18.12
CA ASN A 308 7.49 -12.58 18.76
C ASN A 308 7.96 -13.66 17.77
N HIS A 309 7.56 -13.54 16.50
CA HIS A 309 7.80 -14.50 15.43
C HIS A 309 8.12 -13.76 14.11
N PRO A 310 9.36 -13.27 13.95
CA PRO A 310 9.76 -12.54 12.74
C PRO A 310 9.51 -13.35 11.46
N GLY A 311 8.90 -12.71 10.46
CA GLY A 311 8.49 -13.34 9.20
C GLY A 311 7.01 -13.73 9.16
N THR A 312 6.25 -13.56 10.26
CA THR A 312 4.82 -13.90 10.31
C THR A 312 4.02 -13.22 9.20
N ARG A 313 4.28 -11.94 8.91
CA ARG A 313 3.60 -11.21 7.82
C ARG A 313 3.83 -11.82 6.45
N HIS A 314 5.06 -12.23 6.18
CA HIS A 314 5.42 -12.90 4.93
C HIS A 314 4.72 -14.25 4.82
N SER A 315 4.66 -15.02 5.91
CA SER A 315 3.97 -16.31 5.95
C SER A 315 2.44 -16.17 5.77
N ILE A 316 1.82 -15.17 6.40
CA ILE A 316 0.39 -14.87 6.23
C ILE A 316 0.10 -14.54 4.78
N LEU A 317 0.83 -13.59 4.18
CA LEU A 317 0.57 -13.18 2.80
C LEU A 317 0.83 -14.33 1.81
N SER A 318 1.94 -15.06 1.97
CA SER A 318 2.27 -16.18 1.09
C SER A 318 1.22 -17.30 1.16
N GLY A 319 0.76 -17.66 2.35
CA GLY A 319 -0.29 -18.67 2.51
C GLY A 319 -1.65 -18.19 2.03
N TYR A 320 -1.96 -16.91 2.25
CA TYR A 320 -3.18 -16.29 1.76
C TYR A 320 -3.21 -16.22 0.23
N GLU A 321 -2.10 -15.87 -0.43
CA GLU A 321 -1.99 -15.83 -1.90
C GLU A 321 -2.28 -17.22 -2.51
N GLU A 322 -1.71 -18.29 -1.94
CA GLU A 322 -1.98 -19.67 -2.38
C GLU A 322 -3.44 -20.09 -2.14
N LEU A 323 -3.98 -19.81 -0.95
CA LEU A 323 -5.38 -20.14 -0.63
C LEU A 323 -6.36 -19.36 -1.51
N ALA A 324 -6.11 -18.06 -1.72
CA ALA A 324 -6.98 -17.21 -2.53
C ALA A 324 -6.97 -17.63 -4.00
N GLY A 325 -5.84 -18.12 -4.54
CA GLY A 325 -5.77 -18.69 -5.88
C GLY A 325 -6.59 -19.97 -6.03
N ILE A 326 -6.49 -20.90 -5.06
CA ILE A 326 -7.32 -22.12 -5.05
C ILE A 326 -8.81 -21.77 -4.98
N LEU A 327 -9.17 -20.74 -4.20
CA LEU A 327 -10.55 -20.29 -4.09
C LEU A 327 -11.01 -19.61 -5.39
N SER A 328 -10.16 -18.79 -6.01
CA SER A 328 -10.45 -18.19 -7.33
C SER A 328 -10.82 -19.28 -8.34
N ASP A 329 -9.99 -20.31 -8.51
CA ASP A 329 -10.28 -21.45 -9.41
C ASP A 329 -11.62 -22.17 -9.12
N GLU A 330 -12.01 -22.29 -7.84
CA GLU A 330 -13.26 -22.95 -7.43
C GLU A 330 -14.49 -22.07 -7.68
N PHE A 331 -14.33 -20.75 -7.54
CA PHE A 331 -15.37 -19.76 -7.81
C PHE A 331 -15.34 -19.23 -9.26
N SER A 332 -14.34 -19.61 -10.07
CA SER A 332 -14.24 -19.24 -11.48
C SER A 332 -15.48 -19.69 -12.26
N GLY A 333 -16.13 -18.74 -12.93
CA GLY A 333 -17.38 -18.96 -13.67
C GLY A 333 -18.67 -18.88 -12.85
N ASP A 334 -18.59 -18.64 -11.54
CA ASP A 334 -19.69 -18.03 -10.79
C ASP A 334 -19.53 -16.51 -10.92
N ASP A 335 -19.91 -15.97 -12.10
CA ASP A 335 -20.01 -14.53 -12.40
C ASP A 335 -21.11 -13.91 -11.53
N GLY A 336 -20.95 -13.98 -10.20
CA GLY A 336 -21.99 -13.86 -9.17
C GLY A 336 -22.64 -12.47 -9.06
N ALA A 337 -22.43 -11.60 -10.04
CA ALA A 337 -23.34 -10.53 -10.35
C ALA A 337 -23.28 -10.19 -11.84
N ASP A 338 -24.44 -10.18 -12.48
CA ASP A 338 -24.62 -9.58 -13.81
C ASP A 338 -24.10 -8.13 -13.76
N LEU A 339 -22.89 -7.91 -14.28
CA LEU A 339 -22.33 -6.58 -14.44
C LEU A 339 -23.21 -5.80 -15.41
N GLN A 340 -23.56 -4.59 -15.02
CA GLN A 340 -24.39 -3.68 -15.80
C GLN A 340 -23.88 -2.25 -15.66
N GLU A 341 -24.33 -1.38 -16.55
CA GLU A 341 -24.04 0.05 -16.47
C GLU A 341 -24.96 0.73 -15.45
N CYS A 342 -24.36 1.52 -14.56
CA CYS A 342 -25.10 2.39 -13.65
C CYS A 342 -26.00 3.35 -14.44
N VAL A 343 -27.30 3.41 -14.12
CA VAL A 343 -28.25 4.27 -14.86
C VAL A 343 -27.97 5.77 -14.72
N GLU A 344 -27.22 6.17 -13.68
CA GLU A 344 -26.90 7.57 -13.40
C GLU A 344 -25.57 8.03 -14.04
N CYS A 345 -24.54 7.17 -14.05
CA CYS A 345 -23.20 7.59 -14.47
C CYS A 345 -22.51 6.64 -15.46
N GLY A 346 -23.15 5.56 -15.88
CA GLY A 346 -22.61 4.61 -16.86
C GLY A 346 -21.49 3.69 -16.35
N SER A 347 -21.03 3.84 -15.10
CA SER A 347 -19.96 3.00 -14.55
C SER A 347 -20.42 1.54 -14.37
N THR A 348 -19.51 0.58 -14.60
CA THR A 348 -19.74 -0.84 -14.33
C THR A 348 -20.10 -1.10 -12.87
N THR A 349 -21.21 -1.80 -12.62
CA THR A 349 -21.70 -2.10 -11.28
C THR A 349 -22.60 -3.34 -11.26
N THR A 350 -22.90 -3.86 -10.07
CA THR A 350 -23.81 -4.98 -9.84
C THR A 350 -25.22 -4.54 -9.43
N ARG A 351 -25.45 -3.22 -9.40
CA ARG A 351 -26.69 -2.57 -8.95
C ARG A 351 -27.25 -1.71 -10.07
N GLU A 352 -28.52 -1.35 -10.01
CA GLU A 352 -29.10 -0.36 -10.94
C GLU A 352 -28.40 1.01 -10.81
N VAL A 353 -28.14 1.44 -9.57
CA VAL A 353 -27.37 2.64 -9.23
C VAL A 353 -26.11 2.22 -8.47
N CYS A 354 -24.94 2.63 -8.97
CA CYS A 354 -23.67 2.27 -8.35
C CYS A 354 -23.51 2.89 -6.95
N ARG A 355 -22.61 2.32 -6.14
CA ARG A 355 -22.43 2.76 -4.75
C ARG A 355 -22.01 4.22 -4.64
N LYS A 356 -21.20 4.74 -5.58
CA LYS A 356 -20.86 6.17 -5.63
C LYS A 356 -22.12 7.02 -5.77
N CYS A 357 -22.91 6.81 -6.83
CA CYS A 357 -24.08 7.65 -7.10
C CYS A 357 -25.08 7.61 -5.95
N SER A 358 -25.29 6.42 -5.36
CA SER A 358 -26.14 6.27 -4.17
C SER A 358 -25.62 7.05 -2.95
N LEU A 359 -24.31 7.14 -2.74
CA LEU A 359 -23.73 7.94 -1.65
C LEU A 359 -23.73 9.44 -1.95
N LEU A 360 -23.59 9.83 -3.22
CA LEU A 360 -23.69 11.25 -3.61
C LEU A 360 -25.13 11.75 -3.49
N GLU A 361 -26.11 10.92 -3.84
CA GLU A 361 -27.54 11.25 -3.69
C GLU A 361 -27.93 11.46 -2.23
N SER A 362 -27.34 10.72 -1.29
CA SER A 362 -27.65 10.89 0.14
C SER A 362 -27.04 12.16 0.77
N LEU A 363 -26.11 12.83 0.08
CA LEU A 363 -25.48 14.07 0.52
C LEU A 363 -26.24 15.34 0.07
N VAL A 364 -27.33 15.21 -0.70
CA VAL A 364 -28.06 16.35 -1.33
C VAL A 364 -29.37 16.68 -0.61
#